data_AF-A0AAD0YGS2-F1
#
_entry.id   AF-A0AAD0YGS2-F1
#
_cell.length_a   1.000
_cell.length_b   1.000
_cell.length_c   1.000
_cell.angle_alpha   90.00
_cell.angle_beta   90.00
_cell.angle_gamma   90.00
#
_symmetry.space_group_name_H-M   'P 1'
#
loop_
_entity.id
_entity.type
_entity.pdbx_description
1 polymer ?
#
loop_
_entity_poly.entity_id
_entity_poly.type
_entity_poly.pdbx_seq_one_letter_code
_entity_poly.pdbx_strand_id
1 'polypeptide(L)'
;MRINPNSSIRSGYSYEDLFVLKLCVDWLRNPDKYIDIKIQFVPENIGIKGFALDDVTASRKNGIIEYYQIKNIQNPDTDFWDLNKLLNKGLSKWIKSFSALKENERFCSLITNGQLDETLCVFFSDDHFNFEEIKKSNSDFIQTLETEGFSESTIKSFFDSFEFKFNQPNKTFFEEELRQVLYKDLKVTKAGVDSLLIYIAQQGSEKKPQIITLKEIRSTLSWDNPRPLNQNFVVPSDFQFFDKVVHQNIIGELQTLKGGIKVFIGKPGSGKSTYLSKLYSILQKKECLVFRHHYHLNPKDSSFYERLNSERVIEGLKAEFKKQKKSVIESLGEQNTSHIQLKEFIDQISNYSNNSGVPFVLIIDGLDHVIREVNSQRQLIDFLNEVLFPQKGFWLLLGTQEVATDCFPNAIHQYAPKNEWIEIKGLNRQSIKSIVNKSFPKQEESYGSYYEKIISKIQKLTDGNPLHLRYILTEIKNRKMHLSSYDLDNISPYDGEIEKYYEALWRRLPEISKTISFALTTLDFKLQEEQLYSLISNLDIKPHKIAESFTQIRHLFRFELRGISVFHNSFLVFILKQPELKIQQISL
;
A
#
# COMPACT_ATOMS: atom_id res chain seq x y z
N MET A 1 -10.98 -18.81 44.37
CA MET A 1 -11.31 -18.10 43.10
C MET A 1 -12.77 -17.69 43.14
N ARG A 2 -13.11 -16.44 42.82
CA ARG A 2 -14.52 -16.03 42.67
C ARG A 2 -15.05 -16.56 41.33
N ILE A 3 -16.09 -17.39 41.38
CA ILE A 3 -16.79 -17.89 40.20
C ILE A 3 -17.71 -16.77 39.71
N ASN A 4 -17.61 -16.40 38.43
CA ASN A 4 -18.52 -15.43 37.82
C ASN A 4 -19.82 -16.15 37.41
N PRO A 5 -20.97 -15.87 38.05
CA PRO A 5 -22.22 -16.60 37.79
C PRO A 5 -22.81 -16.34 36.40
N ASN A 6 -22.45 -15.23 35.76
CA ASN A 6 -22.94 -14.86 34.43
C ASN A 6 -22.02 -15.33 33.31
N SER A 7 -20.92 -16.02 33.65
CA SER A 7 -19.91 -16.45 32.67
C SER A 7 -20.47 -17.41 31.63
N SER A 8 -21.40 -18.30 32.01
CA SER A 8 -22.06 -19.25 31.11
C SER A 8 -22.93 -18.55 30.07
N ILE A 9 -23.78 -17.62 30.52
CA ILE A 9 -24.69 -16.86 29.65
C ILE A 9 -23.88 -16.03 28.64
N ARG A 10 -22.91 -15.26 29.12
CA ARG A 10 -22.01 -14.47 28.26
C ARG A 10 -21.24 -15.34 27.26
N SER A 11 -20.75 -16.49 27.72
CA SER A 11 -20.05 -17.45 26.85
C SER A 11 -20.97 -18.02 25.77
N GLY A 12 -22.25 -18.22 26.08
CA GLY A 12 -23.26 -18.63 25.11
C GLY A 12 -23.44 -17.57 24.01
N TYR A 13 -23.71 -16.33 24.39
CA TYR A 13 -23.91 -15.25 23.42
C TYR A 13 -22.69 -14.98 22.56
N SER A 14 -21.48 -14.98 23.13
CA SER A 14 -20.27 -14.84 22.31
C SER A 14 -20.06 -15.99 21.33
N TYR A 15 -20.59 -17.19 21.61
CA TYR A 15 -20.52 -18.31 20.67
C TYR A 15 -21.53 -18.14 19.52
N GLU A 16 -22.72 -17.63 19.82
CA GLU A 16 -23.72 -17.21 18.83
C GLU A 16 -23.17 -16.11 17.91
N ASP A 17 -22.52 -15.08 18.46
CA ASP A 17 -21.89 -14.00 17.70
C ASP A 17 -20.84 -14.54 16.70
N LEU A 18 -20.05 -15.55 17.11
CA LEU A 18 -19.08 -16.19 16.23
C LEU A 18 -19.75 -17.00 15.13
N PHE A 19 -20.89 -17.64 15.41
CA PHE A 19 -21.67 -18.32 14.37
C PHE A 19 -22.24 -17.33 13.35
N VAL A 20 -22.71 -16.16 13.80
CA VAL A 20 -23.09 -15.06 12.90
C VAL A 20 -21.89 -14.61 12.06
N LEU A 21 -20.71 -14.44 12.68
CA LEU A 21 -19.49 -14.11 11.95
C LEU A 21 -19.15 -15.17 10.89
N LYS A 22 -19.33 -16.45 11.20
CA LYS A 22 -19.17 -17.56 10.24
C LYS A 22 -20.10 -17.42 9.04
N LEU A 23 -21.38 -17.06 9.25
CA LEU A 23 -22.31 -16.78 8.14
C LEU A 23 -21.90 -15.54 7.34
N CYS A 24 -21.40 -14.49 8.00
CA CYS A 24 -20.84 -13.32 7.33
C CYS A 24 -19.64 -13.69 6.45
N VAL A 25 -18.74 -14.56 6.93
CA VAL A 25 -17.59 -15.08 6.18
C VAL A 25 -18.06 -15.89 4.97
N ASP A 26 -19.04 -16.78 5.15
CA ASP A 26 -19.64 -17.55 4.05
C ASP A 26 -20.25 -16.63 2.99
N TRP A 27 -20.89 -15.53 3.41
CA TRP A 27 -21.50 -14.56 2.50
C TRP A 27 -20.45 -13.71 1.76
N LEU A 28 -19.38 -13.31 2.45
CA LEU A 28 -18.25 -12.60 1.82
C LEU A 28 -17.57 -13.47 0.77
N ARG A 29 -17.46 -14.79 1.02
CA ARG A 29 -16.92 -15.77 0.07
C ARG A 29 -17.89 -16.09 -1.07
N ASN A 30 -19.20 -16.07 -0.82
CA ASN A 30 -20.23 -16.31 -1.83
C ASN A 30 -21.33 -15.22 -1.74
N PRO A 31 -21.15 -14.08 -2.44
CA PRO A 31 -22.07 -12.94 -2.39
C PRO A 31 -23.52 -13.24 -2.81
N ASP A 32 -23.74 -14.33 -3.56
CA ASP A 32 -25.05 -14.77 -4.04
C ASP A 32 -25.74 -15.78 -3.12
N LYS A 33 -25.10 -16.20 -2.04
CA LYS A 33 -25.66 -17.19 -1.12
C LYS A 33 -26.88 -16.65 -0.36
N TYR A 34 -26.75 -15.46 0.22
CA TYR A 34 -27.74 -14.89 1.12
C TYR A 34 -28.34 -13.58 0.62
N ILE A 35 -29.52 -13.25 1.13
CA ILE A 35 -30.22 -11.97 1.03
C ILE A 35 -30.04 -11.19 2.33
N ASP A 36 -30.16 -11.87 3.47
CA ASP A 36 -30.05 -11.30 4.81
C ASP A 36 -29.64 -12.35 5.86
N ILE A 37 -29.07 -11.86 6.97
CA ILE A 37 -28.86 -12.58 8.22
C ILE A 37 -29.58 -11.81 9.34
N LYS A 38 -30.27 -12.52 10.24
CA LYS A 38 -30.99 -11.92 11.38
C LYS A 38 -30.64 -12.68 12.66
N ILE A 39 -30.54 -11.94 13.77
CA ILE A 39 -30.22 -12.44 15.11
C ILE A 39 -31.49 -12.33 15.97
N GLN A 40 -31.80 -13.34 16.78
CA GLN A 40 -32.96 -13.36 17.68
C GLN A 40 -34.27 -13.03 16.95
N PHE A 41 -34.54 -13.73 15.84
CA PHE A 41 -35.63 -13.43 14.91
C PHE A 41 -36.76 -14.47 14.98
N VAL A 42 -37.97 -13.99 15.23
CA VAL A 42 -39.20 -14.78 15.16
C VAL A 42 -39.96 -14.44 13.86
N PRO A 43 -40.24 -15.41 12.99
CA PRO A 43 -40.99 -15.16 11.76
C PRO A 43 -42.41 -14.66 12.00
N GLU A 44 -42.86 -13.76 11.12
CA GLU A 44 -44.23 -13.25 11.15
C GLU A 44 -45.23 -14.33 10.75
N ASN A 45 -46.45 -14.27 11.31
CA ASN A 45 -47.56 -15.18 11.01
C ASN A 45 -47.32 -16.66 11.37
N ILE A 46 -46.41 -16.94 12.28
CA ILE A 46 -46.30 -18.26 12.90
C ILE A 46 -47.47 -18.45 13.88
N GLY A 47 -48.31 -19.46 13.62
CA GLY A 47 -49.51 -19.77 14.41
C GLY A 47 -49.25 -20.32 15.82
N ILE A 48 -48.03 -20.16 16.35
CA ILE A 48 -47.63 -20.63 17.68
C ILE A 48 -47.06 -19.49 18.53
N LYS A 49 -47.28 -19.56 19.84
CA LYS A 49 -46.58 -18.72 20.83
C LYS A 49 -45.30 -19.41 21.30
N GLY A 50 -44.23 -18.64 21.48
CA GLY A 50 -42.95 -19.12 22.00
C GLY A 50 -42.15 -19.93 20.98
N PHE A 51 -41.93 -19.38 19.79
CA PHE A 51 -40.99 -19.92 18.80
C PHE A 51 -39.58 -19.97 19.42
N ALA A 52 -38.83 -21.03 19.11
CA ALA A 52 -37.59 -21.37 19.80
C ALA A 52 -36.48 -21.84 18.83
N LEU A 53 -36.55 -21.42 17.56
CA LEU A 53 -35.51 -21.58 16.54
C LEU A 53 -35.10 -20.18 16.03
N ASP A 54 -34.96 -19.25 16.97
CA ASP A 54 -34.84 -17.81 16.75
C ASP A 54 -33.41 -17.27 16.87
N ASP A 55 -32.44 -18.05 17.39
CA ASP A 55 -31.09 -17.54 17.66
C ASP A 55 -30.47 -16.85 16.42
N VAL A 56 -30.35 -17.57 15.29
CA VAL A 56 -29.83 -17.00 14.04
C VAL A 56 -30.61 -17.51 12.84
N THR A 57 -30.97 -16.61 11.93
CA THR A 57 -31.61 -16.97 10.65
C THR A 57 -30.87 -16.36 9.47
N ALA A 58 -30.83 -17.07 8.34
CA ALA A 58 -30.25 -16.57 7.09
C ALA A 58 -31.16 -16.90 5.90
N SER A 59 -31.58 -15.87 5.17
CA SER A 59 -32.44 -16.03 4.00
C SER A 59 -31.58 -16.22 2.76
N ARG A 60 -31.73 -17.33 2.04
CA ARG A 60 -30.99 -17.60 0.79
C ARG A 60 -31.67 -16.95 -0.41
N LYS A 61 -30.88 -16.65 -1.46
CA LYS A 61 -31.44 -16.11 -2.72
C LYS A 61 -32.39 -17.06 -3.45
N ASN A 62 -32.29 -18.37 -3.21
CA ASN A 62 -33.16 -19.39 -3.79
C ASN A 62 -34.49 -19.57 -3.03
N GLY A 63 -34.77 -18.76 -2.01
CA GLY A 63 -36.02 -18.80 -1.24
C GLY A 63 -35.99 -19.68 0.01
N ILE A 64 -34.93 -20.47 0.24
CA ILE A 64 -34.79 -21.26 1.46
C ILE A 64 -34.38 -20.36 2.62
N ILE A 65 -35.04 -20.51 3.77
CA ILE A 65 -34.65 -19.84 5.02
C ILE A 65 -33.96 -20.84 5.94
N GLU A 66 -32.74 -20.51 6.36
CA GLU A 66 -31.97 -21.29 7.33
C GLU A 66 -32.27 -20.79 8.75
N TYR A 67 -32.61 -21.71 9.64
CA TYR A 67 -32.86 -21.48 11.06
C TYR A 67 -31.84 -22.26 11.89
N TYR A 68 -31.07 -21.55 12.69
CA TYR A 68 -30.02 -22.13 13.51
C TYR A 68 -30.33 -21.90 14.98
N GLN A 69 -30.39 -23.00 15.74
CA GLN A 69 -30.35 -22.97 17.19
C GLN A 69 -28.92 -23.18 17.65
N ILE A 70 -28.35 -22.25 18.41
CA ILE A 70 -26.97 -22.29 18.85
C ILE A 70 -26.92 -22.64 20.35
N LYS A 71 -26.07 -23.62 20.71
CA LYS A 71 -25.82 -23.99 22.11
C LYS A 71 -24.34 -24.12 22.38
N ASN A 72 -23.87 -23.44 23.44
CA ASN A 72 -22.51 -23.58 23.94
C ASN A 72 -22.50 -24.38 25.25
N ILE A 73 -21.73 -25.47 25.27
CA ILE A 73 -21.43 -26.28 26.44
C ILE A 73 -20.06 -25.86 26.98
N GLN A 74 -19.99 -25.49 28.26
CA GLN A 74 -18.74 -25.01 28.87
C GLN A 74 -17.67 -26.09 28.97
N ASN A 75 -18.07 -27.32 29.29
CA ASN A 75 -17.18 -28.47 29.47
C ASN A 75 -17.58 -29.60 28.50
N PRO A 76 -17.33 -29.44 27.19
CA PRO A 76 -17.84 -30.35 26.16
C PRO A 76 -17.32 -31.78 26.29
N ASP A 77 -16.17 -31.98 26.94
CA ASP A 77 -15.53 -33.29 27.12
C ASP A 77 -16.10 -34.10 28.29
N THR A 78 -16.97 -33.50 29.09
CA THR A 78 -17.58 -34.14 30.27
C THR A 78 -19.09 -33.99 30.33
N ASP A 79 -19.64 -32.96 29.70
CA ASP A 79 -21.07 -32.64 29.71
C ASP A 79 -21.68 -32.98 28.34
N PHE A 80 -21.81 -34.29 28.09
CA PHE A 80 -22.30 -34.85 26.83
C PHE A 80 -23.77 -34.53 26.58
N TRP A 81 -24.18 -34.59 25.31
CA TRP A 81 -25.57 -34.57 24.89
C TRP A 81 -26.17 -35.98 24.97
N ASP A 82 -27.06 -36.18 25.93
CA ASP A 82 -27.93 -37.35 26.02
C ASP A 82 -29.40 -36.96 25.76
N LEU A 83 -30.30 -37.94 25.74
CA LEU A 83 -31.73 -37.72 25.49
C LEU A 83 -32.38 -36.82 26.56
N ASN A 84 -31.97 -36.99 27.83
CA ASN A 84 -32.47 -36.18 28.95
C ASN A 84 -32.08 -34.71 28.80
N LYS A 85 -30.85 -34.44 28.38
CA LYS A 85 -30.35 -33.10 28.15
C LYS A 85 -31.01 -32.47 26.93
N LEU A 86 -31.27 -33.22 25.86
CA LEU A 86 -32.07 -32.73 24.73
C LEU A 86 -33.45 -32.24 25.19
N LEU A 87 -34.17 -33.05 25.98
CA LEU A 87 -35.47 -32.64 26.56
C LEU A 87 -35.31 -31.38 27.43
N ASN A 88 -34.39 -31.40 28.38
CA ASN A 88 -34.16 -30.30 29.32
C ASN A 88 -33.73 -28.99 28.64
N LYS A 89 -33.05 -29.07 27.50
CA LYS A 89 -32.59 -27.90 26.73
C LYS A 89 -33.63 -27.36 25.74
N GLY A 90 -34.76 -28.05 25.58
CA GLY A 90 -35.92 -27.52 24.87
C GLY A 90 -36.28 -28.23 23.57
N LEU A 91 -35.90 -29.50 23.39
CA LEU A 91 -36.24 -30.30 22.21
C LEU A 91 -37.72 -30.18 21.81
N SER A 92 -38.64 -30.25 22.76
CA SER A 92 -40.09 -30.09 22.54
C SER A 92 -40.44 -28.75 21.90
N LYS A 93 -39.76 -27.67 22.30
CA LYS A 93 -39.96 -26.35 21.71
C LYS A 93 -39.40 -26.28 20.29
N TRP A 94 -38.30 -26.99 20.02
CA TRP A 94 -37.71 -27.10 18.69
C TRP A 94 -38.63 -27.88 17.75
N ILE A 95 -39.16 -29.03 18.17
CA ILE A 95 -40.14 -29.83 17.40
C ILE A 95 -41.37 -28.99 17.07
N LYS A 96 -41.92 -28.28 18.07
CA LYS A 96 -43.08 -27.39 17.87
C LYS A 96 -42.79 -26.26 16.89
N SER A 97 -41.62 -25.62 17.00
CA SER A 97 -41.21 -24.51 16.14
C SER A 97 -40.95 -24.98 14.71
N PHE A 98 -40.26 -26.11 14.56
CA PHE A 98 -40.03 -26.78 13.30
C PHE A 98 -41.36 -27.10 12.61
N SER A 99 -42.30 -27.74 13.31
CA SER A 99 -43.60 -28.12 12.75
C SER A 99 -44.44 -26.91 12.29
N ALA A 100 -44.21 -25.72 12.85
CA ALA A 100 -44.94 -24.51 12.48
C ALA A 100 -44.37 -23.81 11.23
N LEU A 101 -43.16 -24.16 10.79
CA LEU A 101 -42.55 -23.62 9.57
C LEU A 101 -43.11 -24.32 8.31
N LYS A 102 -42.92 -23.75 7.12
CA LYS A 102 -43.25 -24.42 5.86
C LYS A 102 -42.15 -25.41 5.46
N GLU A 103 -42.51 -26.64 5.11
CA GLU A 103 -41.53 -27.71 4.81
C GLU A 103 -40.62 -27.42 3.62
N ASN A 104 -41.17 -26.89 2.51
CA ASN A 104 -40.41 -26.73 1.25
C ASN A 104 -39.48 -25.50 1.20
N GLU A 105 -39.46 -24.67 2.24
CA GLU A 105 -38.75 -23.38 2.24
C GLU A 105 -37.86 -23.21 3.48
N ARG A 106 -37.49 -24.32 4.16
CA ARG A 106 -36.72 -24.27 5.41
C ARG A 106 -35.52 -25.20 5.45
N PHE A 107 -34.52 -24.78 6.19
CA PHE A 107 -33.45 -25.60 6.72
C PHE A 107 -33.37 -25.31 8.21
N CYS A 108 -33.30 -26.34 9.06
CA CYS A 108 -33.28 -26.15 10.52
C CYS A 108 -32.17 -26.99 11.13
N SER A 109 -31.38 -26.40 12.03
CA SER A 109 -30.29 -27.12 12.67
C SER A 109 -29.97 -26.65 14.08
N LEU A 110 -29.59 -27.60 14.95
CA LEU A 110 -28.90 -27.34 16.21
C LEU A 110 -27.39 -27.32 15.95
N ILE A 111 -26.70 -26.27 16.38
CA ILE A 111 -25.25 -26.15 16.30
C ILE A 111 -24.70 -26.09 17.72
N THR A 112 -23.78 -27.00 18.06
CA THR A 112 -23.22 -27.07 19.40
C THR A 112 -21.78 -27.59 19.42
N ASN A 113 -20.95 -27.00 20.30
CA ASN A 113 -19.60 -27.50 20.58
C ASN A 113 -19.58 -28.75 21.49
N GLY A 114 -20.71 -29.06 22.14
CA GLY A 114 -20.85 -30.26 22.95
C GLY A 114 -20.78 -31.55 22.12
N GLN A 115 -20.23 -32.59 22.75
CA GLN A 115 -20.14 -33.93 22.17
C GLN A 115 -21.42 -34.73 22.45
N LEU A 116 -21.74 -35.67 21.57
CA LEU A 116 -22.83 -36.62 21.77
C LEU A 116 -22.39 -37.72 22.73
N ASP A 117 -23.29 -38.17 23.61
CA ASP A 117 -23.01 -39.32 24.46
C ASP A 117 -22.78 -40.60 23.63
N GLU A 118 -21.79 -41.42 24.02
CA GLU A 118 -21.39 -42.62 23.27
C GLU A 118 -22.57 -43.58 23.05
N THR A 119 -23.54 -43.63 23.98
CA THR A 119 -24.72 -44.49 23.86
C THR A 119 -25.68 -44.04 22.76
N LEU A 120 -25.61 -42.78 22.32
CA LEU A 120 -26.45 -42.24 21.25
C LEU A 120 -25.75 -42.20 19.90
N CYS A 121 -24.41 -42.28 19.86
CA CYS A 121 -23.64 -42.31 18.62
C CYS A 121 -24.08 -43.42 17.67
N VAL A 122 -24.55 -44.56 18.19
CA VAL A 122 -25.02 -45.69 17.38
C VAL A 122 -26.29 -45.38 16.58
N PHE A 123 -27.07 -44.38 17.00
CA PHE A 123 -28.31 -43.97 16.34
C PHE A 123 -28.13 -42.71 15.49
N PHE A 124 -26.90 -42.21 15.35
CA PHE A 124 -26.62 -40.91 14.79
C PHE A 124 -25.71 -41.03 13.56
N SER A 125 -26.20 -40.56 12.41
CA SER A 125 -25.48 -40.61 11.14
C SER A 125 -25.87 -39.42 10.26
N ASP A 126 -24.90 -38.85 9.55
CA ASP A 126 -25.10 -37.74 8.59
C ASP A 126 -25.88 -36.56 9.19
N ASP A 127 -25.49 -36.11 10.39
CA ASP A 127 -26.12 -35.04 11.15
C ASP A 127 -27.58 -35.31 11.59
N HIS A 128 -28.09 -36.55 11.47
CA HIS A 128 -29.47 -36.90 11.84
C HIS A 128 -29.52 -38.10 12.80
N PHE A 129 -30.59 -38.15 13.60
CA PHE A 129 -30.89 -39.31 14.43
C PHE A 129 -31.83 -40.27 13.71
N ASN A 130 -31.53 -41.56 13.74
CA ASN A 130 -32.40 -42.60 13.22
C ASN A 130 -33.58 -42.80 14.18
N PHE A 131 -34.72 -42.23 13.81
CA PHE A 131 -35.96 -42.29 14.59
C PHE A 131 -36.38 -43.73 14.93
N GLU A 132 -36.31 -44.66 13.97
CA GLU A 132 -36.77 -46.03 14.17
C GLU A 132 -35.91 -46.78 15.19
N GLU A 133 -34.59 -46.55 15.16
CA GLU A 133 -33.67 -47.17 16.10
C GLU A 133 -33.76 -46.57 17.51
N ILE A 134 -33.95 -45.25 17.61
CA ILE A 134 -34.23 -44.58 18.90
C ILE A 134 -35.54 -45.10 19.48
N LYS A 135 -36.62 -45.17 18.69
CA LYS A 135 -37.91 -45.68 19.15
C LYS A 135 -37.82 -47.09 19.70
N LYS A 136 -37.05 -47.96 19.03
CA LYS A 136 -36.84 -49.35 19.45
C LYS A 136 -36.03 -49.46 20.74
N SER A 137 -35.01 -48.63 20.91
CA SER A 137 -34.03 -48.77 21.99
C SER A 137 -34.33 -47.88 23.21
N ASN A 138 -35.11 -46.81 23.02
CA ASN A 138 -35.43 -45.78 24.01
C ASN A 138 -36.93 -45.39 23.92
N SER A 139 -37.83 -46.37 24.08
CA SER A 139 -39.28 -46.15 23.96
C SER A 139 -39.82 -45.08 24.92
N ASP A 140 -39.27 -45.00 26.13
CA ASP A 140 -39.72 -44.06 27.16
C ASP A 140 -39.48 -42.60 26.75
N PHE A 141 -38.40 -42.34 26.01
CA PHE A 141 -38.11 -41.02 25.46
C PHE A 141 -39.15 -40.59 24.41
N ILE A 142 -39.54 -41.50 23.52
CA ILE A 142 -40.59 -41.23 22.52
C ILE A 142 -41.95 -41.05 23.21
N GLN A 143 -42.28 -41.90 24.19
CA GLN A 143 -43.53 -41.79 24.95
C GLN A 143 -43.62 -40.45 25.70
N THR A 144 -42.49 -39.92 26.17
CA THR A 144 -42.42 -38.59 26.80
C THR A 144 -42.84 -37.50 25.80
N LEU A 145 -42.30 -37.51 24.58
CA LEU A 145 -42.67 -36.57 23.52
C LEU A 145 -44.13 -36.72 23.07
N GLU A 146 -44.65 -37.94 23.01
CA GLU A 146 -46.07 -38.19 22.70
C GLU A 146 -47.00 -37.65 23.79
N THR A 147 -46.60 -37.78 25.07
CA THR A 147 -47.34 -37.23 26.21
C THR A 147 -47.37 -35.70 26.19
N GLU A 148 -46.34 -35.08 25.62
CA GLU A 148 -46.29 -33.63 25.37
C GLU A 148 -47.12 -33.18 24.15
N GLY A 149 -47.75 -34.12 23.45
CA GLY A 149 -48.73 -33.87 22.39
C GLY A 149 -48.19 -33.94 20.96
N PHE A 150 -46.98 -34.46 20.74
CA PHE A 150 -46.44 -34.67 19.40
C PHE A 150 -46.86 -36.01 18.83
N SER A 151 -47.37 -36.03 17.59
CA SER A 151 -47.66 -37.30 16.91
C SER A 151 -46.36 -37.99 16.50
N GLU A 152 -46.39 -39.32 16.41
CA GLU A 152 -45.25 -40.11 15.93
C GLU A 152 -44.72 -39.60 14.57
N SER A 153 -45.63 -39.29 13.64
CA SER A 153 -45.28 -38.75 12.33
C SER A 153 -44.57 -37.40 12.39
N THR A 154 -44.91 -36.56 13.37
CA THR A 154 -44.29 -35.25 13.61
C THR A 154 -42.88 -35.41 14.15
N ILE A 155 -42.69 -36.33 15.11
CA ILE A 155 -41.39 -36.61 15.72
C ILE A 155 -40.45 -37.19 14.66
N LYS A 156 -40.94 -38.14 13.86
CA LYS A 156 -40.19 -38.72 12.75
C LYS A 156 -39.77 -37.66 11.71
N SER A 157 -40.72 -36.87 11.21
CA SER A 157 -40.44 -35.77 10.26
C SER A 157 -39.39 -34.78 10.81
N PHE A 158 -39.44 -34.48 12.12
CA PHE A 158 -38.43 -33.66 12.76
C PHE A 158 -37.05 -34.31 12.73
N PHE A 159 -36.90 -35.56 13.17
CA PHE A 159 -35.59 -36.23 13.17
C PHE A 159 -35.04 -36.53 11.77
N ASP A 160 -35.92 -36.69 10.79
CA ASP A 160 -35.53 -36.93 9.38
C ASP A 160 -35.04 -35.66 8.66
N SER A 161 -35.31 -34.45 9.19
CA SER A 161 -35.06 -33.19 8.48
C SER A 161 -34.41 -32.08 9.31
N PHE A 162 -34.29 -32.26 10.63
CA PHE A 162 -33.60 -31.33 11.51
C PHE A 162 -32.17 -31.82 11.75
N GLU A 163 -31.18 -31.02 11.33
CA GLU A 163 -29.77 -31.39 11.45
C GLU A 163 -29.22 -31.07 12.86
N PHE A 164 -28.51 -32.01 13.46
CA PHE A 164 -27.80 -31.81 14.72
C PHE A 164 -26.29 -31.78 14.48
N LYS A 165 -25.66 -30.61 14.55
CA LYS A 165 -24.22 -30.47 14.38
C LYS A 165 -23.53 -30.41 15.73
N PHE A 166 -23.15 -31.59 16.22
CA PHE A 166 -22.31 -31.76 17.39
C PHE A 166 -20.83 -31.49 17.07
N ASN A 167 -19.99 -31.52 18.12
CA ASN A 167 -18.53 -31.46 17.99
C ASN A 167 -18.01 -30.22 17.24
N GLN A 168 -18.77 -29.13 17.27
CA GLN A 168 -18.31 -27.88 16.67
C GLN A 168 -17.11 -27.33 17.46
N PRO A 169 -16.22 -26.56 16.82
CA PRO A 169 -15.15 -25.84 17.49
C PRO A 169 -15.56 -25.17 18.79
N ASN A 170 -14.71 -25.24 19.82
CA ASN A 170 -14.88 -24.40 21.01
C ASN A 170 -14.71 -22.91 20.65
N LYS A 171 -15.19 -22.02 21.50
CA LYS A 171 -15.23 -20.57 21.24
C LYS A 171 -13.87 -20.00 20.81
N THR A 172 -12.80 -20.34 21.52
CA THR A 172 -11.46 -19.79 21.26
C THR A 172 -10.94 -20.24 19.91
N PHE A 173 -11.00 -21.55 19.65
CA PHE A 173 -10.55 -22.11 18.37
C PHE A 173 -11.40 -21.60 17.20
N PHE A 174 -12.73 -21.48 17.40
CA PHE A 174 -13.64 -20.98 16.38
C PHE A 174 -13.36 -19.52 16.01
N GLU A 175 -13.13 -18.67 17.00
CA GLU A 175 -12.75 -17.27 16.74
C GLU A 175 -11.40 -17.18 16.03
N GLU A 176 -10.41 -17.96 16.47
CA GLU A 176 -9.09 -18.01 15.81
C GLU A 176 -9.22 -18.46 14.36
N GLU A 177 -9.96 -19.53 14.08
CA GLU A 177 -10.18 -20.04 12.73
C GLU A 177 -10.83 -18.99 11.83
N LEU A 178 -11.92 -18.36 12.27
CA LEU A 178 -12.63 -17.32 11.51
C LEU A 178 -11.75 -16.09 11.28
N ARG A 179 -11.00 -15.65 12.30
CA ARG A 179 -10.03 -14.56 12.16
C ARG A 179 -8.93 -14.92 11.18
N GLN A 180 -8.41 -16.14 11.20
CA GLN A 180 -7.41 -16.60 10.22
C GLN A 180 -7.97 -16.53 8.80
N VAL A 181 -9.20 -17.00 8.57
CA VAL A 181 -9.88 -16.87 7.27
C VAL A 181 -10.02 -15.40 6.87
N LEU A 182 -10.49 -14.53 7.76
CA LEU A 182 -10.68 -13.10 7.49
C LEU A 182 -9.36 -12.37 7.20
N TYR A 183 -8.27 -12.73 7.87
CA TYR A 183 -6.96 -12.10 7.69
C TYR A 183 -6.18 -12.66 6.51
N LYS A 184 -6.28 -13.97 6.25
CA LYS A 184 -5.47 -14.65 5.23
C LYS A 184 -6.18 -14.74 3.90
N ASP A 185 -7.48 -14.99 3.89
CA ASP A 185 -8.21 -15.24 2.65
C ASP A 185 -8.89 -13.96 2.16
N LEU A 186 -9.63 -13.28 3.05
CA LEU A 186 -10.33 -12.04 2.73
C LEU A 186 -9.47 -10.78 2.96
N LYS A 187 -8.41 -10.96 3.76
CA LYS A 187 -7.47 -9.97 4.31
C LYS A 187 -8.06 -8.61 4.63
N VAL A 188 -9.08 -8.74 5.44
CA VAL A 188 -9.54 -7.71 6.34
C VAL A 188 -8.43 -7.43 7.36
N THR A 189 -8.27 -6.18 7.74
CA THR A 189 -7.42 -5.78 8.87
C THR A 189 -7.98 -6.31 10.19
N LYS A 190 -7.11 -6.43 11.20
CA LYS A 190 -7.52 -6.80 12.57
C LYS A 190 -8.64 -5.89 13.11
N ALA A 191 -8.48 -4.57 12.95
CA ALA A 191 -9.48 -3.59 13.38
C ALA A 191 -10.82 -3.73 12.65
N GLY A 192 -10.79 -4.10 11.36
CA GLY A 192 -12.01 -4.38 10.60
C GLY A 192 -12.78 -5.58 11.15
N VAL A 193 -12.08 -6.66 11.48
CA VAL A 193 -12.71 -7.84 12.09
C VAL A 193 -13.26 -7.51 13.49
N ASP A 194 -12.49 -6.80 14.30
CA ASP A 194 -12.93 -6.36 15.63
C ASP A 194 -14.17 -5.46 15.55
N SER A 195 -14.22 -4.54 14.56
CA SER A 195 -15.39 -3.69 14.31
C SER A 195 -16.62 -4.51 13.93
N LEU A 196 -16.46 -5.54 13.08
CA LEU A 196 -17.57 -6.41 12.69
C LEU A 196 -18.09 -7.23 13.88
N LEU A 197 -17.20 -7.77 14.72
CA LEU A 197 -17.60 -8.49 15.94
C LEU A 197 -18.36 -7.59 16.92
N ILE A 198 -17.91 -6.33 17.11
CA ILE A 198 -18.62 -5.36 17.95
C ILE A 198 -20.02 -5.07 17.39
N TYR A 199 -20.12 -4.89 16.07
CA TYR A 199 -21.41 -4.66 15.41
C TYR A 199 -22.36 -5.86 15.59
N ILE A 200 -21.88 -7.09 15.39
CA ILE A 200 -22.67 -8.32 15.60
C ILE A 200 -23.15 -8.42 17.05
N ALA A 201 -22.24 -8.26 18.01
CA ALA A 201 -22.58 -8.32 19.44
C ALA A 201 -23.57 -7.21 19.85
N GLN A 202 -23.47 -6.03 19.24
CA GLN A 202 -24.46 -4.98 19.42
C GLN A 202 -25.83 -5.44 18.90
N GLN A 203 -25.92 -5.96 17.67
CA GLN A 203 -27.19 -6.45 17.12
C GLN A 203 -27.80 -7.56 17.99
N GLY A 204 -27.00 -8.50 18.50
CA GLY A 204 -27.49 -9.55 19.41
C GLY A 204 -27.98 -9.03 20.76
N SER A 205 -27.56 -7.83 21.19
CA SER A 205 -27.99 -7.20 22.44
C SER A 205 -29.17 -6.24 22.29
N GLU A 206 -29.51 -5.84 21.06
CA GLU A 206 -30.57 -4.87 20.80
C GLU A 206 -31.97 -5.46 21.01
N LYS A 207 -32.90 -4.66 21.52
CA LYS A 207 -34.29 -5.11 21.70
C LYS A 207 -35.00 -5.39 20.36
N LYS A 208 -34.54 -4.72 19.31
CA LYS A 208 -35.01 -4.89 17.93
C LYS A 208 -33.79 -4.89 17.00
N PRO A 209 -33.13 -6.06 16.84
CA PRO A 209 -31.97 -6.18 15.97
C PRO A 209 -32.31 -5.76 14.54
N GLN A 210 -31.36 -5.13 13.86
CA GLN A 210 -31.48 -4.84 12.44
C GLN A 210 -31.13 -6.09 11.61
N ILE A 211 -31.64 -6.11 10.39
CA ILE A 211 -31.27 -7.12 9.40
C ILE A 211 -29.84 -6.84 8.95
N ILE A 212 -28.95 -7.83 9.04
CA ILE A 212 -27.57 -7.74 8.56
C ILE A 212 -27.54 -8.05 7.07
N THR A 213 -27.04 -7.12 6.27
CA THR A 213 -26.87 -7.22 4.82
C THR A 213 -25.40 -7.32 4.43
N LEU A 214 -25.10 -7.85 3.24
CA LEU A 214 -23.72 -7.88 2.71
C LEU A 214 -23.09 -6.48 2.65
N LYS A 215 -23.91 -5.46 2.37
CA LYS A 215 -23.47 -4.07 2.34
C LYS A 215 -23.01 -3.60 3.72
N GLU A 216 -23.77 -3.92 4.78
CA GLU A 216 -23.39 -3.58 6.15
C GLU A 216 -22.13 -4.32 6.57
N ILE A 217 -22.04 -5.63 6.32
CA ILE A 217 -20.83 -6.43 6.60
C ILE A 217 -19.60 -5.77 5.98
N ARG A 218 -19.66 -5.45 4.67
CA ARG A 218 -18.54 -4.81 3.96
C ARG A 218 -18.23 -3.41 4.50
N SER A 219 -19.24 -2.65 4.90
CA SER A 219 -19.06 -1.30 5.45
C SER A 219 -18.37 -1.29 6.82
N THR A 220 -18.54 -2.36 7.59
CA THR A 220 -17.93 -2.52 8.91
C THR A 220 -16.51 -3.08 8.83
N LEU A 221 -16.15 -3.75 7.72
CA LEU A 221 -14.81 -4.29 7.49
C LEU A 221 -13.86 -3.22 6.92
N SER A 222 -12.68 -3.12 7.51
CA SER A 222 -11.54 -2.36 6.96
C SER A 222 -10.61 -3.31 6.19
N TRP A 223 -10.45 -3.11 4.87
CA TRP A 223 -9.64 -3.96 3.95
C TRP A 223 -8.14 -3.59 3.94
N ASP A 224 -7.28 -4.39 3.28
CA ASP A 224 -5.81 -4.27 3.34
C ASP A 224 -5.26 -2.85 3.06
N ASN A 225 -4.21 -2.51 3.80
CA ASN A 225 -3.60 -1.18 3.79
C ASN A 225 -2.13 -1.27 3.35
N PRO A 226 -1.85 -1.44 2.04
CA PRO A 226 -0.48 -1.48 1.54
C PRO A 226 0.28 -0.21 1.95
N ARG A 227 1.52 -0.37 2.41
CA ARG A 227 2.29 0.75 2.94
C ARG A 227 2.70 1.71 1.81
N PRO A 228 2.37 3.01 1.89
CA PRO A 228 2.81 3.96 0.87
C PRO A 228 4.32 4.17 0.93
N LEU A 229 4.91 4.57 -0.20
CA LEU A 229 6.26 5.11 -0.26
C LEU A 229 6.17 6.61 -0.48
N ASN A 230 7.00 7.40 0.21
CA ASN A 230 7.06 8.83 -0.08
C ASN A 230 7.51 9.02 -1.55
N GLN A 231 6.83 9.82 -2.34
CA GLN A 231 7.24 10.10 -3.73
C GLN A 231 7.52 11.59 -3.95
N ASN A 232 7.63 12.37 -2.88
CA ASN A 232 7.74 13.82 -2.97
C ASN A 232 9.15 14.24 -3.37
N PHE A 233 9.31 14.56 -4.65
CA PHE A 233 10.48 15.22 -5.19
C PHE A 233 10.25 16.73 -5.27
N VAL A 234 11.16 17.53 -4.70
CA VAL A 234 11.04 18.99 -4.68
C VAL A 234 11.50 19.57 -6.02
N VAL A 235 10.59 20.24 -6.73
CA VAL A 235 10.91 20.98 -7.95
C VAL A 235 11.24 22.44 -7.62
N PRO A 236 12.40 22.98 -8.04
CA PRO A 236 12.75 24.38 -7.81
C PRO A 236 11.72 25.36 -8.39
N SER A 237 11.46 26.48 -7.70
CA SER A 237 10.50 27.51 -8.13
C SER A 237 10.92 28.25 -9.40
N ASP A 238 12.21 28.22 -9.71
CA ASP A 238 12.83 28.78 -10.90
C ASP A 238 13.07 27.75 -12.01
N PHE A 239 12.48 26.56 -11.89
CA PHE A 239 12.52 25.51 -12.92
C PHE A 239 12.25 26.05 -14.32
N GLN A 240 13.06 25.58 -15.27
CA GLN A 240 12.90 25.82 -16.70
C GLN A 240 12.89 24.48 -17.44
N PHE A 241 12.12 24.43 -18.52
CA PHE A 241 12.15 23.28 -19.42
C PHE A 241 13.47 23.27 -20.21
N PHE A 242 13.99 22.06 -20.47
CA PHE A 242 15.14 21.86 -21.35
C PHE A 242 14.80 22.28 -22.78
N ASP A 243 13.62 21.88 -23.24
CA ASP A 243 13.03 22.26 -24.52
C ASP A 243 11.51 22.41 -24.38
N LYS A 244 10.99 23.61 -24.69
CA LYS A 244 9.56 23.92 -24.56
C LYS A 244 8.73 23.24 -25.65
N VAL A 245 9.27 23.09 -26.86
CA VAL A 245 8.56 22.49 -28.00
C VAL A 245 8.41 20.99 -27.76
N VAL A 246 9.51 20.33 -27.40
CA VAL A 246 9.50 18.91 -27.02
C VAL A 246 8.55 18.67 -25.86
N HIS A 247 8.55 19.54 -24.85
CA HIS A 247 7.61 19.43 -23.73
C HIS A 247 6.14 19.51 -24.17
N GLN A 248 5.77 20.44 -25.06
CA GLN A 248 4.40 20.55 -25.54
C GLN A 248 3.98 19.30 -26.34
N ASN A 249 4.87 18.76 -27.17
CA ASN A 249 4.61 17.52 -27.89
C ASN A 249 4.36 16.35 -26.93
N ILE A 250 5.22 16.20 -25.91
CA ILE A 250 5.06 15.17 -24.87
C ILE A 250 3.71 15.31 -24.16
N ILE A 251 3.33 16.53 -23.76
CA ILE A 251 2.03 16.75 -23.11
C ILE A 251 0.89 16.39 -24.06
N GLY A 252 0.94 16.80 -25.32
CA GLY A 252 -0.08 16.47 -26.31
C GLY A 252 -0.27 14.96 -26.46
N GLU A 253 0.82 14.21 -26.54
CA GLU A 253 0.78 12.75 -26.67
C GLU A 253 0.25 12.05 -25.40
N LEU A 254 0.75 12.44 -24.22
CA LEU A 254 0.37 11.82 -22.94
C LEU A 254 -1.08 12.12 -22.54
N GLN A 255 -1.70 13.13 -23.16
CA GLN A 255 -3.13 13.40 -23.00
C GLN A 255 -4.02 12.55 -23.92
N THR A 256 -3.45 11.69 -24.76
CA THR A 256 -4.22 10.77 -25.63
C THR A 256 -4.41 9.40 -24.98
N LEU A 257 -5.49 8.71 -25.36
CA LEU A 257 -5.79 7.33 -24.95
C LEU A 257 -5.03 6.27 -25.76
N LYS A 258 -4.08 6.68 -26.62
CA LYS A 258 -3.30 5.72 -27.43
C LYS A 258 -2.49 4.77 -26.54
N GLY A 259 -1.96 5.31 -25.44
CA GLY A 259 -0.99 4.62 -24.59
C GLY A 259 0.35 4.40 -25.29
N GLY A 260 1.30 3.81 -24.57
CA GLY A 260 2.64 3.50 -25.08
C GLY A 260 3.73 3.66 -24.04
N ILE A 261 4.99 3.55 -24.48
CA ILE A 261 6.17 3.69 -23.63
C ILE A 261 6.98 4.90 -24.08
N LYS A 262 7.49 5.69 -23.13
CA LYS A 262 8.45 6.76 -23.39
C LYS A 262 9.67 6.60 -22.49
N VAL A 263 10.84 6.62 -23.09
CA VAL A 263 12.12 6.53 -22.37
C VAL A 263 12.78 7.90 -22.36
N PHE A 264 13.14 8.37 -21.16
CA PHE A 264 13.87 9.60 -20.93
C PHE A 264 15.28 9.25 -20.44
N ILE A 265 16.29 9.68 -21.21
CA ILE A 265 17.70 9.53 -20.87
C ILE A 265 18.34 10.88 -20.59
N GLY A 266 19.38 10.89 -19.78
CA GLY A 266 20.15 12.10 -19.52
C GLY A 266 21.30 11.84 -18.55
N LYS A 267 22.39 12.57 -18.73
CA LYS A 267 23.58 12.51 -17.87
C LYS A 267 23.26 12.93 -16.42
N PRO A 268 24.06 12.54 -15.42
CA PRO A 268 23.93 13.03 -14.06
C PRO A 268 23.85 14.56 -14.00
N GLY A 269 22.85 15.08 -13.26
CA GLY A 269 22.65 16.52 -13.11
C GLY A 269 21.97 17.25 -14.28
N SER A 270 21.62 16.55 -15.37
CA SER A 270 20.90 17.11 -16.54
C SER A 270 19.49 17.63 -16.24
N GLY A 271 18.91 17.27 -15.08
CA GLY A 271 17.58 17.70 -14.66
C GLY A 271 16.46 16.71 -14.97
N LYS A 272 16.77 15.46 -15.35
CA LYS A 272 15.80 14.39 -15.65
C LYS A 272 14.74 14.19 -14.56
N SER A 273 15.15 13.87 -13.33
CA SER A 273 14.22 13.66 -12.21
C SER A 273 13.40 14.90 -11.89
N THR A 274 14.01 16.09 -12.02
CA THR A 274 13.31 17.37 -11.85
C THR A 274 12.26 17.59 -12.94
N TYR A 275 12.56 17.27 -14.20
CA TYR A 275 11.63 17.35 -15.32
C TYR A 275 10.46 16.36 -15.15
N LEU A 276 10.73 15.09 -14.85
CA LEU A 276 9.68 14.08 -14.66
C LEU A 276 8.77 14.40 -13.46
N SER A 277 9.33 14.95 -12.39
CA SER A 277 8.56 15.44 -11.24
C SER A 277 7.69 16.65 -11.57
N LYS A 278 8.19 17.55 -12.43
CA LYS A 278 7.40 18.67 -12.95
C LYS A 278 6.30 18.20 -13.88
N LEU A 279 6.61 17.25 -14.76
CA LEU A 279 5.67 16.62 -15.70
C LEU A 279 4.51 15.96 -14.94
N TYR A 280 4.81 15.18 -13.90
CA TYR A 280 3.80 14.63 -12.98
C TYR A 280 2.83 15.70 -12.49
N SER A 281 3.37 16.81 -11.97
CA SER A 281 2.56 17.91 -11.41
C SER A 281 1.69 18.60 -12.47
N ILE A 282 2.17 18.67 -13.72
CA ILE A 282 1.43 19.25 -14.85
C ILE A 282 0.32 18.31 -15.31
N LEU A 283 0.59 17.00 -15.40
CA LEU A 283 -0.39 15.98 -15.77
C LEU A 283 -1.51 15.88 -14.74
N GLN A 284 -1.21 15.95 -13.44
CA GLN A 284 -2.23 16.04 -12.40
C GLN A 284 -3.16 17.25 -12.58
N LYS A 285 -2.60 18.44 -12.87
CA LYS A 285 -3.38 19.65 -13.12
C LYS A 285 -4.22 19.58 -14.40
N LYS A 286 -3.88 18.68 -15.32
CA LYS A 286 -4.61 18.37 -16.54
C LYS A 286 -5.58 17.19 -16.36
N GLU A 287 -5.83 16.79 -15.11
CA GLU A 287 -6.79 15.75 -14.74
C GLU A 287 -6.43 14.34 -15.25
N CYS A 288 -5.17 14.10 -15.65
CA CYS A 288 -4.69 12.75 -15.95
C CYS A 288 -4.59 11.91 -14.66
N LEU A 289 -4.88 10.62 -14.76
CA LEU A 289 -4.58 9.64 -13.71
C LEU A 289 -3.08 9.37 -13.73
N VAL A 290 -2.30 10.12 -12.96
CA VAL A 290 -0.83 10.00 -12.95
C VAL A 290 -0.29 9.46 -11.63
N PHE A 291 0.57 8.45 -11.75
CA PHE A 291 1.25 7.78 -10.65
C PHE A 291 2.75 7.84 -10.87
N ARG A 292 3.53 7.73 -9.79
CA ARG A 292 4.99 7.82 -9.89
C ARG A 292 5.70 6.94 -8.88
N HIS A 293 6.89 6.48 -9.27
CA HIS A 293 7.88 5.92 -8.38
C HIS A 293 9.25 6.52 -8.68
N HIS A 294 9.91 7.04 -7.65
CA HIS A 294 11.31 7.45 -7.71
C HIS A 294 12.15 6.46 -6.92
N TYR A 295 13.10 5.82 -7.60
CA TYR A 295 14.13 4.98 -6.97
C TYR A 295 15.08 5.80 -6.11
N HIS A 296 15.18 7.11 -6.38
CA HIS A 296 16.00 8.03 -5.61
C HIS A 296 15.33 9.40 -5.46
N LEU A 297 15.24 9.88 -4.21
CA LEU A 297 14.74 11.23 -3.90
C LEU A 297 15.85 12.14 -3.39
N ASN A 298 16.54 11.72 -2.32
CA ASN A 298 17.64 12.46 -1.72
C ASN A 298 18.72 11.49 -1.19
N PRO A 299 19.98 11.92 -1.06
CA PRO A 299 21.09 11.07 -0.60
C PRO A 299 20.99 10.55 0.84
N LYS A 300 20.06 11.06 1.66
CA LYS A 300 19.82 10.63 3.05
C LYS A 300 18.36 10.23 3.29
N ASP A 301 17.74 9.62 2.29
CA ASP A 301 16.39 9.07 2.40
C ASP A 301 16.38 7.85 3.34
N SER A 302 15.60 7.91 4.42
CA SER A 302 15.47 6.79 5.37
C SER A 302 14.81 5.55 4.75
N SER A 303 14.10 5.72 3.63
CA SER A 303 13.48 4.65 2.85
C SER A 303 14.32 4.21 1.64
N PHE A 304 15.60 4.60 1.59
CA PHE A 304 16.48 4.29 0.46
C PHE A 304 16.50 2.80 0.10
N TYR A 305 16.77 1.92 1.07
CA TYR A 305 16.78 0.47 0.84
C TYR A 305 15.40 -0.07 0.44
N GLU A 306 14.31 0.51 0.99
CA GLU A 306 12.94 0.14 0.64
C GLU A 306 12.60 0.46 -0.83
N ARG A 307 13.16 1.55 -1.40
CA ARG A 307 12.94 1.91 -2.80
C ARG A 307 13.67 1.03 -3.78
N LEU A 308 14.77 0.43 -3.34
CA LEU A 308 15.55 -0.48 -4.18
C LEU A 308 14.98 -1.90 -4.16
N ASN A 309 14.16 -2.24 -3.17
CA ASN A 309 13.50 -3.53 -3.05
C ASN A 309 12.21 -3.59 -3.90
N SER A 310 12.17 -4.49 -4.88
CA SER A 310 11.05 -4.63 -5.82
C SER A 310 9.70 -4.91 -5.14
N GLU A 311 9.64 -5.82 -4.17
CA GLU A 311 8.39 -6.13 -3.44
C GLU A 311 7.84 -4.90 -2.73
N ARG A 312 8.73 -4.09 -2.15
CA ARG A 312 8.36 -2.89 -1.43
C ARG A 312 7.92 -1.76 -2.37
N VAL A 313 8.54 -1.64 -3.53
CA VAL A 313 8.10 -0.74 -4.62
C VAL A 313 6.70 -1.13 -5.10
N ILE A 314 6.46 -2.42 -5.32
CA ILE A 314 5.16 -2.97 -5.71
C ILE A 314 4.10 -2.63 -4.66
N GLU A 315 4.37 -2.88 -3.38
CA GLU A 315 3.47 -2.50 -2.28
C GLU A 315 3.17 -0.99 -2.29
N GLY A 316 4.20 -0.15 -2.47
CA GLY A 316 4.05 1.30 -2.54
C GLY A 316 3.18 1.76 -3.71
N LEU A 317 3.30 1.14 -4.89
CA LEU A 317 2.46 1.43 -6.06
C LEU A 317 1.01 1.00 -5.83
N LYS A 318 0.77 -0.19 -5.25
CA LYS A 318 -0.59 -0.60 -4.86
C LYS A 318 -1.23 0.40 -3.91
N ALA A 319 -0.46 0.92 -2.95
CA ALA A 319 -0.93 1.97 -2.04
C ALA A 319 -1.31 3.26 -2.78
N GLU A 320 -0.53 3.68 -3.78
CA GLU A 320 -0.90 4.85 -4.60
C GLU A 320 -2.14 4.58 -5.47
N PHE A 321 -2.27 3.38 -6.06
CA PHE A 321 -3.47 3.00 -6.82
C PHE A 321 -4.72 2.98 -5.94
N LYS A 322 -4.63 2.42 -4.73
CA LYS A 322 -5.76 2.36 -3.78
C LYS A 322 -6.22 3.72 -3.25
N LYS A 323 -5.45 4.80 -3.41
CA LYS A 323 -5.92 6.16 -3.08
C LYS A 323 -6.98 6.67 -4.06
N GLN A 324 -7.16 6.01 -5.20
CA GLN A 324 -8.15 6.41 -6.19
C GLN A 324 -9.57 6.08 -5.73
N LYS A 325 -10.54 6.72 -6.39
CA LYS A 325 -11.97 6.45 -6.14
C LYS A 325 -12.30 5.02 -6.54
N LYS A 326 -13.30 4.42 -5.88
CA LYS A 326 -13.84 3.09 -6.20
C LYS A 326 -14.20 2.93 -7.68
N SER A 327 -14.66 3.99 -8.36
CA SER A 327 -14.96 3.93 -9.79
C SER A 327 -13.76 3.63 -10.69
N VAL A 328 -12.53 3.87 -10.22
CA VAL A 328 -11.29 3.70 -10.98
C VAL A 328 -10.67 2.33 -10.78
N ILE A 329 -10.77 1.79 -9.55
CA ILE A 329 -10.12 0.53 -9.14
C ILE A 329 -11.12 -0.60 -8.86
N GLU A 330 -12.42 -0.31 -8.92
CA GLU A 330 -13.54 -1.22 -8.73
C GLU A 330 -13.39 -2.12 -7.50
N SER A 331 -13.44 -3.44 -7.69
CA SER A 331 -13.33 -4.46 -6.65
C SER A 331 -11.96 -4.48 -5.98
N LEU A 332 -10.89 -4.01 -6.64
CA LEU A 332 -9.55 -3.94 -6.04
C LEU A 332 -9.47 -2.99 -4.85
N GLY A 333 -10.38 -2.03 -4.76
CA GLY A 333 -10.50 -1.16 -3.58
C GLY A 333 -11.11 -1.85 -2.35
N GLU A 334 -11.82 -2.97 -2.55
CA GLU A 334 -12.66 -3.62 -1.53
C GLU A 334 -12.30 -5.10 -1.33
N GLN A 335 -11.11 -5.50 -1.76
CA GLN A 335 -10.57 -6.84 -1.53
C GLN A 335 -9.11 -6.74 -1.13
N ASN A 336 -8.58 -7.82 -0.56
CA ASN A 336 -7.16 -7.92 -0.38
C ASN A 336 -6.40 -8.02 -1.69
N THR A 337 -5.32 -7.25 -1.78
CA THR A 337 -4.51 -7.18 -3.00
C THR A 337 -3.07 -7.61 -2.79
N SER A 338 -2.72 -8.27 -1.68
CA SER A 338 -1.33 -8.64 -1.39
C SER A 338 -0.74 -9.56 -2.44
N HIS A 339 -1.53 -10.51 -2.95
CA HIS A 339 -1.13 -11.47 -3.99
C HIS A 339 -1.48 -11.04 -5.42
N ILE A 340 -2.24 -9.95 -5.58
CA ILE A 340 -2.63 -9.45 -6.89
C ILE A 340 -1.43 -8.75 -7.52
N GLN A 341 -1.07 -9.12 -8.75
CA GLN A 341 0.03 -8.49 -9.49
C GLN A 341 -0.31 -7.03 -9.83
N LEU A 342 0.72 -6.20 -10.08
CA LEU A 342 0.46 -4.82 -10.50
C LEU A 342 -0.29 -4.75 -11.83
N LYS A 343 -0.10 -5.76 -12.70
CA LYS A 343 -0.83 -5.92 -13.96
C LYS A 343 -2.34 -5.74 -13.79
N GLU A 344 -2.95 -6.40 -12.81
CA GLU A 344 -4.41 -6.33 -12.60
C GLU A 344 -4.87 -4.90 -12.26
N PHE A 345 -4.09 -4.17 -11.46
CA PHE A 345 -4.37 -2.76 -11.21
C PHE A 345 -4.20 -1.92 -12.48
N ILE A 346 -3.14 -2.16 -13.25
CA ILE A 346 -2.87 -1.43 -14.50
C ILE A 346 -4.02 -1.68 -15.48
N ASP A 347 -4.48 -2.92 -15.64
CA ASP A 347 -5.58 -3.29 -16.54
C ASP A 347 -6.89 -2.62 -16.11
N GLN A 348 -7.23 -2.65 -14.82
CA GLN A 348 -8.43 -1.99 -14.28
C GLN A 348 -8.42 -0.47 -14.52
N ILE A 349 -7.31 0.19 -14.17
CA ILE A 349 -7.17 1.64 -14.35
C ILE A 349 -7.15 2.00 -15.85
N SER A 350 -6.56 1.15 -16.70
CA SER A 350 -6.56 1.34 -18.16
C SER A 350 -7.95 1.20 -18.76
N ASN A 351 -8.74 0.23 -18.30
CA ASN A 351 -10.15 0.07 -18.70
C ASN A 351 -10.97 1.29 -18.30
N TYR A 352 -10.81 1.78 -17.08
CA TYR A 352 -11.45 3.03 -16.65
C TYR A 352 -11.01 4.21 -17.53
N SER A 353 -9.71 4.34 -17.80
CA SER A 353 -9.13 5.37 -18.67
C SER A 353 -9.77 5.39 -20.06
N ASN A 354 -9.92 4.22 -20.68
CA ASN A 354 -10.56 4.06 -21.99
C ASN A 354 -12.07 4.41 -21.96
N ASN A 355 -12.79 4.01 -20.91
CA ASN A 355 -14.24 4.23 -20.80
C ASN A 355 -14.60 5.68 -20.44
N SER A 356 -13.79 6.32 -19.60
CA SER A 356 -14.02 7.68 -19.10
C SER A 356 -13.35 8.77 -19.93
N GLY A 357 -12.44 8.39 -20.84
CA GLY A 357 -11.66 9.32 -21.64
C GLY A 357 -10.53 10.02 -20.87
N VAL A 358 -10.14 9.51 -19.69
CA VAL A 358 -9.12 10.10 -18.83
C VAL A 358 -7.80 9.33 -18.95
N PRO A 359 -6.71 9.94 -19.48
CA PRO A 359 -5.45 9.23 -19.68
C PRO A 359 -4.81 8.75 -18.37
N PHE A 360 -4.26 7.53 -18.39
CA PHE A 360 -3.49 6.95 -17.29
C PHE A 360 -2.00 6.92 -17.61
N VAL A 361 -1.18 7.47 -16.70
CA VAL A 361 0.27 7.62 -16.86
C VAL A 361 0.99 7.11 -15.60
N LEU A 362 1.95 6.19 -15.77
CA LEU A 362 2.86 5.74 -14.72
C LEU A 362 4.29 6.20 -15.01
N ILE A 363 4.88 6.95 -14.09
CA ILE A 363 6.25 7.49 -14.21
C ILE A 363 7.18 6.72 -13.28
N ILE A 364 8.17 6.03 -13.84
CA ILE A 364 9.23 5.37 -13.08
C ILE A 364 10.55 6.08 -13.35
N ASP A 365 11.16 6.68 -12.34
CA ASP A 365 12.39 7.46 -12.47
C ASP A 365 13.52 6.93 -11.59
N GLY A 366 14.75 7.04 -12.10
CA GLY A 366 15.97 6.65 -11.41
C GLY A 366 16.30 5.15 -11.52
N LEU A 367 15.90 4.47 -12.59
CA LEU A 367 16.16 3.03 -12.78
C LEU A 367 17.66 2.66 -12.63
N ASP A 368 18.55 3.59 -12.99
CA ASP A 368 20.01 3.43 -12.87
C ASP A 368 20.50 3.23 -11.43
N HIS A 369 19.73 3.66 -10.43
CA HIS A 369 20.07 3.47 -9.03
C HIS A 369 20.03 1.99 -8.60
N VAL A 370 19.10 1.19 -9.14
CA VAL A 370 19.00 -0.25 -8.81
C VAL A 370 20.29 -0.99 -9.18
N ILE A 371 20.82 -0.71 -10.37
CA ILE A 371 22.06 -1.33 -10.84
C ILE A 371 23.25 -0.79 -10.05
N ARG A 372 23.34 0.53 -9.86
CA ARG A 372 24.50 1.16 -9.23
C ARG A 372 24.63 0.82 -7.74
N GLU A 373 23.52 0.67 -7.02
CA GLU A 373 23.50 0.61 -5.55
C GLU A 373 23.24 -0.80 -5.02
N VAL A 374 22.46 -1.64 -5.72
CA VAL A 374 22.20 -3.04 -5.34
C VAL A 374 23.05 -4.02 -6.13
N ASN A 375 23.65 -3.58 -7.25
CA ASN A 375 24.35 -4.45 -8.19
C ASN A 375 23.49 -5.64 -8.67
N SER A 376 22.17 -5.41 -8.81
CA SER A 376 21.20 -6.46 -9.13
C SER A 376 20.38 -6.08 -10.36
N GLN A 377 20.84 -6.54 -11.53
CA GLN A 377 20.08 -6.43 -12.78
C GLN A 377 18.75 -7.18 -12.71
N ARG A 378 18.73 -8.31 -11.98
CA ARG A 378 17.54 -9.15 -11.81
C ARG A 378 16.38 -8.40 -11.16
N GLN A 379 16.62 -7.66 -10.08
CA GLN A 379 15.55 -6.90 -9.41
C GLN A 379 14.92 -5.83 -10.32
N LEU A 380 15.75 -5.18 -11.15
CA LEU A 380 15.25 -4.22 -12.13
C LEU A 380 14.40 -4.90 -13.20
N ILE A 381 14.86 -6.04 -13.74
CA ILE A 381 14.11 -6.81 -14.74
C ILE A 381 12.78 -7.32 -14.16
N ASP A 382 12.82 -7.91 -12.97
CA ASP A 382 11.63 -8.43 -12.28
C ASP A 382 10.60 -7.32 -12.06
N PHE A 383 11.03 -6.12 -11.63
CA PHE A 383 10.15 -4.97 -11.50
C PHE A 383 9.60 -4.46 -12.84
N LEU A 384 10.44 -4.36 -13.88
CA LEU A 384 9.97 -3.91 -15.20
C LEU A 384 8.90 -4.85 -15.75
N ASN A 385 9.03 -6.15 -15.55
CA ASN A 385 8.01 -7.14 -15.95
C ASN A 385 6.67 -6.96 -15.21
N GLU A 386 6.65 -6.33 -14.03
CA GLU A 386 5.43 -6.02 -13.27
C GLU A 386 4.70 -4.74 -13.75
N VAL A 387 5.33 -3.91 -14.58
CA VAL A 387 4.73 -2.64 -15.05
C VAL A 387 4.67 -2.52 -16.57
N LEU A 388 5.39 -3.36 -17.30
CA LEU A 388 5.52 -3.29 -18.75
C LEU A 388 4.36 -3.99 -19.47
N PHE A 389 3.19 -3.36 -19.46
CA PHE A 389 1.99 -3.84 -20.13
C PHE A 389 1.46 -2.82 -21.14
N PRO A 390 2.06 -2.71 -22.34
CA PRO A 390 1.66 -1.74 -23.36
C PRO A 390 0.21 -1.99 -23.79
N GLN A 391 -0.69 -1.04 -23.50
CA GLN A 391 -2.09 -1.13 -23.85
C GLN A 391 -2.72 0.25 -24.06
N LYS A 392 -3.87 0.28 -24.73
CA LYS A 392 -4.64 1.53 -24.91
C LYS A 392 -5.03 2.09 -23.56
N GLY A 393 -4.93 3.41 -23.43
CA GLY A 393 -5.24 4.13 -22.20
C GLY A 393 -4.10 4.19 -21.18
N PHE A 394 -2.97 3.49 -21.40
CA PHE A 394 -1.84 3.44 -20.47
C PHE A 394 -0.52 3.92 -21.07
N TRP A 395 0.07 4.92 -20.42
CA TRP A 395 1.42 5.41 -20.72
C TRP A 395 2.41 5.03 -19.62
N LEU A 396 3.50 4.37 -19.99
CA LEU A 396 4.64 4.09 -19.11
C LEU A 396 5.82 4.98 -19.46
N LEU A 397 6.26 5.80 -18.51
CA LEU A 397 7.40 6.70 -18.66
C LEU A 397 8.56 6.18 -17.83
N LEU A 398 9.72 5.97 -18.47
CA LEU A 398 10.92 5.45 -17.83
C LEU A 398 12.03 6.50 -17.85
N GLY A 399 12.48 6.94 -16.69
CA GLY A 399 13.61 7.85 -16.51
C GLY A 399 14.86 7.12 -16.07
N THR A 400 15.92 7.14 -16.90
CA THR A 400 17.15 6.39 -16.59
C THR A 400 18.42 7.05 -17.15
N GLN A 401 19.60 6.52 -16.79
CA GLN A 401 20.87 6.83 -17.46
C GLN A 401 21.17 5.75 -18.50
N GLU A 402 21.99 6.07 -19.50
CA GLU A 402 22.29 5.13 -20.61
C GLU A 402 22.81 3.77 -20.13
N VAL A 403 23.65 3.76 -19.08
CA VAL A 403 24.22 2.53 -18.49
C VAL A 403 23.17 1.51 -18.08
N ALA A 404 21.98 1.96 -17.68
CA ALA A 404 20.93 1.06 -17.21
C ALA A 404 20.04 0.52 -18.33
N THR A 405 20.20 1.02 -19.56
CA THR A 405 19.37 0.63 -20.69
C THR A 405 19.72 -0.75 -21.24
N ASP A 406 20.91 -1.27 -20.95
CA ASP A 406 21.30 -2.64 -21.32
C ASP A 406 20.49 -3.72 -20.58
N CYS A 407 19.85 -3.35 -19.47
CA CYS A 407 18.98 -4.25 -18.69
C CYS A 407 17.51 -4.20 -19.13
N PHE A 408 17.17 -3.43 -20.17
CA PHE A 408 15.79 -3.28 -20.61
C PHE A 408 15.28 -4.55 -21.31
N PRO A 409 14.08 -5.03 -20.97
CA PRO A 409 13.44 -6.10 -21.73
C PRO A 409 13.24 -5.71 -23.20
N ASN A 410 13.34 -6.69 -24.10
CA ASN A 410 13.16 -6.50 -25.55
C ASN A 410 11.86 -5.77 -25.92
N ALA A 411 10.80 -5.96 -25.14
CA ALA A 411 9.54 -5.26 -25.34
C ALA A 411 9.71 -3.72 -25.28
N ILE A 412 10.55 -3.17 -24.40
CA ILE A 412 10.81 -1.73 -24.39
C ILE A 412 11.40 -1.28 -25.74
N HIS A 413 12.35 -2.04 -26.30
CA HIS A 413 12.94 -1.72 -27.60
C HIS A 413 11.96 -1.85 -28.77
N GLN A 414 10.94 -2.68 -28.65
CA GLN A 414 9.88 -2.82 -29.66
C GLN A 414 8.88 -1.66 -29.61
N TYR A 415 8.45 -1.26 -28.40
CA TYR A 415 7.41 -0.24 -28.21
C TYR A 415 7.96 1.19 -28.06
N ALA A 416 9.24 1.33 -27.77
CA ALA A 416 9.98 2.60 -27.69
C ALA A 416 11.40 2.36 -28.22
N PRO A 417 11.58 2.29 -29.56
CA PRO A 417 12.89 2.07 -30.17
C PRO A 417 13.84 3.23 -29.83
N LYS A 418 15.16 2.97 -29.85
CA LYS A 418 16.18 3.91 -29.35
C LYS A 418 16.14 5.30 -30.01
N ASN A 419 15.75 5.37 -31.28
CA ASN A 419 15.59 6.63 -32.02
C ASN A 419 14.42 7.50 -31.54
N GLU A 420 13.46 6.93 -30.79
CA GLU A 420 12.33 7.64 -30.18
C GLU A 420 12.61 8.05 -28.73
N TRP A 421 13.78 7.72 -28.18
CA TRP A 421 14.15 8.09 -26.81
C TRP A 421 14.37 9.60 -26.69
N ILE A 422 13.89 10.15 -25.57
CA ILE A 422 13.95 11.59 -25.31
C ILE A 422 15.18 11.87 -24.46
N GLU A 423 16.19 12.45 -25.09
CA GLU A 423 17.40 12.88 -24.40
C GLU A 423 17.22 14.28 -23.78
N ILE A 424 17.42 14.37 -22.46
CA ILE A 424 17.46 15.64 -21.73
C ILE A 424 18.89 16.18 -21.77
N LYS A 425 19.16 16.98 -22.80
CA LYS A 425 20.49 17.56 -23.10
C LYS A 425 20.93 18.69 -22.16
N GLY A 426 20.06 19.11 -21.24
CA GLY A 426 20.29 20.27 -20.37
C GLY A 426 19.57 21.53 -20.84
N LEU A 427 19.90 22.67 -20.23
CA LEU A 427 19.20 23.94 -20.41
C LEU A 427 19.73 24.71 -21.63
N ASN A 428 18.80 25.20 -22.45
CA ASN A 428 19.14 26.17 -23.48
C ASN A 428 19.49 27.55 -22.87
N ARG A 429 20.09 28.42 -23.70
CA ARG A 429 20.52 29.76 -23.31
C ARG A 429 19.43 30.60 -22.63
N GLN A 430 18.20 30.58 -23.15
CA GLN A 430 17.10 31.38 -22.61
C GLN A 430 16.69 30.89 -21.21
N SER A 431 16.66 29.56 -21.03
CA SER A 431 16.42 28.93 -19.73
C SER A 431 17.51 29.30 -18.71
N ILE A 432 18.79 29.29 -19.12
CA ILE A 432 19.90 29.75 -18.28
C ILE A 432 19.70 31.21 -17.87
N LYS A 433 19.45 32.11 -18.84
CA LYS A 433 19.21 33.54 -18.57
C LYS A 433 18.07 33.74 -17.57
N SER A 434 16.97 33.01 -17.71
CA SER A 434 15.84 33.09 -16.78
C SER A 434 16.21 32.68 -15.34
N ILE A 435 16.99 31.61 -15.18
CA ILE A 435 17.46 31.15 -13.86
C ILE A 435 18.45 32.15 -13.24
N VAL A 436 19.35 32.72 -14.06
CA VAL A 436 20.30 33.75 -13.61
C VAL A 436 19.55 35.00 -13.16
N ASN A 437 18.58 35.50 -13.94
CA ASN A 437 17.76 36.66 -13.58
C ASN A 437 17.01 36.46 -12.26
N LYS A 438 16.48 35.24 -12.01
CA LYS A 438 15.83 34.92 -10.74
C LYS A 438 16.84 34.85 -9.58
N SER A 439 18.06 34.37 -9.84
CA SER A 439 19.10 34.25 -8.83
C SER A 439 19.74 35.59 -8.48
N PHE A 440 19.85 36.49 -9.45
CA PHE A 440 20.45 37.82 -9.34
C PHE A 440 19.55 38.87 -10.01
N PRO A 441 18.47 39.32 -9.32
CA PRO A 441 17.54 40.30 -9.87
C PRO A 441 18.24 41.63 -10.20
N LYS A 442 17.72 42.37 -11.19
CA LYS A 442 18.16 43.71 -11.62
C LYS A 442 19.58 43.81 -12.24
N GLN A 443 20.34 42.71 -12.28
CA GLN A 443 21.67 42.71 -12.93
C GLN A 443 21.61 42.97 -14.44
N GLU A 444 20.54 42.54 -15.10
CA GLU A 444 20.34 42.80 -16.54
C GLU A 444 20.28 44.30 -16.85
N GLU A 445 19.56 45.07 -16.02
CA GLU A 445 19.47 46.53 -16.14
C GLU A 445 20.81 47.20 -15.82
N SER A 446 21.51 46.76 -14.76
CA SER A 446 22.79 47.32 -14.37
C SER A 446 23.91 47.08 -15.37
N TYR A 447 23.94 45.91 -16.04
CA TYR A 447 25.01 45.56 -16.98
C TYR A 447 24.68 45.92 -18.45
N GLY A 448 23.42 46.23 -18.77
CA GLY A 448 22.99 46.57 -20.13
C GLY A 448 23.47 45.55 -21.17
N SER A 449 24.09 46.01 -22.26
CA SER A 449 24.57 45.13 -23.34
C SER A 449 25.68 44.16 -22.91
N TYR A 450 26.37 44.40 -21.79
CA TYR A 450 27.39 43.49 -21.27
C TYR A 450 26.79 42.22 -20.65
N TYR A 451 25.53 42.27 -20.23
CA TYR A 451 24.84 41.14 -19.63
C TYR A 451 24.80 39.90 -20.54
N GLU A 452 24.60 40.12 -21.85
CA GLU A 452 24.59 39.02 -22.83
C GLU A 452 25.94 38.31 -22.95
N LYS A 453 27.06 39.02 -22.72
CA LYS A 453 28.40 38.40 -22.67
C LYS A 453 28.55 37.50 -21.45
N ILE A 454 28.07 37.95 -20.29
CA ILE A 454 28.05 37.15 -19.05
C ILE A 454 27.22 35.88 -19.25
N ILE A 455 26.00 35.98 -19.77
CA ILE A 455 25.15 34.80 -20.02
C ILE A 455 25.81 33.82 -21.00
N SER A 456 26.50 34.33 -22.03
CA SER A 456 27.26 33.49 -22.98
C SER A 456 28.41 32.75 -22.29
N LYS A 457 29.07 33.40 -21.34
CA LYS A 457 30.13 32.78 -20.57
C LYS A 457 29.59 31.69 -19.64
N ILE A 458 28.50 31.97 -18.93
CA ILE A 458 27.84 30.98 -18.05
C ILE A 458 27.36 29.77 -18.88
N GLN A 459 26.78 30.01 -20.06
CA GLN A 459 26.37 28.95 -20.96
C GLN A 459 27.56 28.06 -21.37
N LYS A 460 28.69 28.66 -21.76
CA LYS A 460 29.91 27.90 -22.10
C LYS A 460 30.48 27.14 -20.92
N LEU A 461 30.49 27.75 -19.73
CA LEU A 461 31.00 27.12 -18.50
C LEU A 461 30.14 25.94 -18.03
N THR A 462 28.83 25.99 -18.28
CA THR A 462 27.90 24.96 -17.81
C THR A 462 27.59 23.91 -18.87
N ASP A 463 27.81 24.23 -20.15
CA ASP A 463 27.28 23.48 -21.29
C ASP A 463 25.77 23.18 -21.15
N GLY A 464 25.04 24.07 -20.48
CA GLY A 464 23.63 23.88 -20.15
C GLY A 464 23.34 22.92 -19.00
N ASN A 465 24.32 22.29 -18.36
CA ASN A 465 24.09 21.38 -17.23
C ASN A 465 23.45 22.14 -16.03
N PRO A 466 22.20 21.83 -15.64
CA PRO A 466 21.53 22.56 -14.57
C PRO A 466 22.19 22.40 -13.20
N LEU A 467 22.75 21.23 -12.89
CA LEU A 467 23.44 21.02 -11.61
C LEU A 467 24.70 21.89 -11.52
N HIS A 468 25.51 21.94 -12.57
CA HIS A 468 26.68 22.81 -12.59
C HIS A 468 26.27 24.29 -12.53
N LEU A 469 25.23 24.70 -13.26
CA LEU A 469 24.68 26.05 -13.15
C LEU A 469 24.32 26.41 -11.70
N ARG A 470 23.69 25.50 -10.95
CA ARG A 470 23.39 25.73 -9.52
C ARG A 470 24.64 25.92 -8.69
N TYR A 471 25.66 25.09 -8.92
CA TYR A 471 26.94 25.21 -8.23
C TYR A 471 27.57 26.59 -8.47
N ILE A 472 27.69 27.02 -9.73
CA ILE A 472 28.24 28.34 -10.08
C ILE A 472 27.46 29.47 -9.38
N LEU A 473 26.13 29.50 -9.53
CA LEU A 473 25.33 30.61 -8.98
C LEU A 473 25.36 30.62 -7.45
N THR A 474 25.44 29.45 -6.82
CA THR A 474 25.54 29.33 -5.36
C THR A 474 26.93 29.73 -4.87
N GLU A 475 27.98 29.34 -5.60
CA GLU A 475 29.37 29.70 -5.32
C GLU A 475 29.59 31.21 -5.40
N ILE A 476 29.07 31.87 -6.44
CA ILE A 476 29.11 33.34 -6.57
C ILE A 476 28.45 34.01 -5.36
N LYS A 477 27.29 33.52 -4.91
CA LYS A 477 26.58 34.05 -3.73
C LYS A 477 27.38 33.83 -2.45
N ASN A 478 27.89 32.62 -2.22
CA ASN A 478 28.60 32.25 -1.01
C ASN A 478 29.92 33.02 -0.86
N ARG A 479 30.66 33.18 -1.96
CA ARG A 479 31.94 33.90 -2.00
C ARG A 479 31.78 35.41 -2.15
N LYS A 480 30.54 35.92 -2.22
CA LYS A 480 30.22 37.33 -2.48
C LYS A 480 30.93 37.88 -3.73
N MET A 481 31.08 37.05 -4.76
CA MET A 481 31.68 37.42 -6.05
C MET A 481 30.71 38.28 -6.86
N HIS A 482 31.24 39.06 -7.80
CA HIS A 482 30.39 39.77 -8.75
C HIS A 482 30.00 38.84 -9.90
N LEU A 483 28.84 39.08 -10.50
CA LEU A 483 28.44 38.40 -11.72
C LEU A 483 29.19 39.03 -12.90
N SER A 484 30.49 38.74 -13.00
CA SER A 484 31.40 39.35 -13.97
C SER A 484 32.14 38.30 -14.80
N SER A 485 32.65 38.68 -15.97
CA SER A 485 33.45 37.72 -16.76
C SER A 485 34.72 37.31 -16.02
N TYR A 486 35.37 38.23 -15.31
CA TYR A 486 36.61 37.96 -14.58
C TYR A 486 36.41 36.91 -13.48
N ASP A 487 35.37 37.06 -12.67
CA ASP A 487 35.05 36.12 -11.59
C ASP A 487 34.68 34.74 -12.11
N LEU A 488 34.01 34.68 -13.26
CA LEU A 488 33.64 33.43 -13.93
C LEU A 488 34.85 32.68 -14.51
N ASP A 489 35.97 33.33 -14.82
CA ASP A 489 37.20 32.64 -15.29
C ASP A 489 37.86 31.80 -14.20
N ASN A 490 37.59 32.11 -12.93
CA ASN A 490 38.18 31.40 -11.79
C ASN A 490 37.42 30.10 -11.46
N ILE A 491 36.30 29.84 -12.12
CA ILE A 491 35.46 28.66 -11.88
C ILE A 491 35.76 27.58 -12.93
N SER A 492 35.98 26.36 -12.46
CA SER A 492 36.23 25.22 -13.35
C SER A 492 35.03 24.97 -14.28
N PRO A 493 35.25 24.78 -15.59
CA PRO A 493 34.16 24.49 -16.53
C PRO A 493 33.60 23.07 -16.33
N TYR A 494 32.36 22.86 -16.80
CA TYR A 494 31.80 21.54 -17.01
C TYR A 494 32.40 20.93 -18.27
N ASP A 495 33.01 19.75 -18.14
CA ASP A 495 33.69 19.04 -19.24
C ASP A 495 32.91 17.78 -19.67
N GLY A 496 31.60 17.95 -19.88
CA GLY A 496 30.69 16.90 -20.34
C GLY A 496 30.28 15.87 -19.27
N GLU A 497 30.99 15.82 -18.14
CA GLU A 497 30.73 14.96 -16.99
C GLU A 497 30.92 15.72 -15.69
N ILE A 498 29.98 15.55 -14.75
CA ILE A 498 30.04 16.27 -13.47
C ILE A 498 31.19 15.77 -12.57
N GLU A 499 31.62 14.53 -12.76
CA GLU A 499 32.73 13.92 -12.03
C GLU A 499 34.04 14.67 -12.27
N LYS A 500 34.32 15.06 -13.53
CA LYS A 500 35.50 15.88 -13.87
C LYS A 500 35.52 17.24 -13.18
N TYR A 501 34.35 17.87 -13.02
CA TYR A 501 34.23 19.10 -12.23
C TYR A 501 34.60 18.84 -10.77
N TYR A 502 34.09 17.76 -10.17
CA TYR A 502 34.44 17.37 -8.80
C TYR A 502 35.93 17.08 -8.66
N GLU A 503 36.55 16.36 -9.59
CA GLU A 503 38.00 16.12 -9.57
C GLU A 503 38.82 17.42 -9.62
N ALA A 504 38.48 18.32 -10.55
CA ALA A 504 39.19 19.59 -10.70
C ALA A 504 39.05 20.46 -9.44
N LEU A 505 37.87 20.46 -8.81
CA LEU A 505 37.62 21.12 -7.53
C LEU A 505 38.42 20.43 -6.41
N TRP A 506 38.31 19.11 -6.28
CA TRP A 506 38.91 18.30 -5.22
C TRP A 506 40.42 18.44 -5.14
N ARG A 507 41.10 18.50 -6.30
CA ARG A 507 42.57 18.71 -6.36
C ARG A 507 43.01 20.06 -5.79
N ARG A 508 42.14 21.06 -5.80
CA ARG A 508 42.44 22.44 -5.34
C ARG A 508 41.97 22.70 -3.91
N LEU A 509 41.11 21.84 -3.36
CA LEU A 509 40.55 22.04 -2.02
C LEU A 509 41.62 21.84 -0.94
N PRO A 510 41.62 22.68 0.12
CA PRO A 510 42.37 22.43 1.33
C PRO A 510 42.02 21.07 1.96
N GLU A 511 42.98 20.43 2.63
CA GLU A 511 42.76 19.13 3.30
C GLU A 511 41.61 19.16 4.30
N ILE A 512 41.45 20.27 5.03
CA ILE A 512 40.33 20.44 5.96
C ILE A 512 38.96 20.47 5.25
N SER A 513 38.85 21.04 4.04
CA SER A 513 37.62 20.99 3.24
C SER A 513 37.29 19.56 2.81
N LYS A 514 38.30 18.76 2.49
CA LYS A 514 38.13 17.34 2.16
C LYS A 514 37.64 16.55 3.37
N THR A 515 38.27 16.75 4.54
CA THR A 515 37.85 16.14 5.81
C THR A 515 36.41 16.51 6.19
N ILE A 516 36.02 17.78 6.04
CA ILE A 516 34.63 18.22 6.26
C ILE A 516 33.68 17.48 5.31
N SER A 517 34.07 17.35 4.04
CA SER A 517 33.25 16.65 3.04
C SER A 517 33.08 15.17 3.38
N PHE A 518 34.13 14.50 3.86
CA PHE A 518 34.03 13.14 4.38
C PHE A 518 33.08 13.06 5.57
N ALA A 519 33.28 13.87 6.61
CA ALA A 519 32.40 13.87 7.78
C ALA A 519 30.92 14.07 7.41
N LEU A 520 30.61 15.02 6.53
CA LEU A 520 29.22 15.29 6.12
C LEU A 520 28.58 14.17 5.29
N THR A 521 29.40 13.36 4.61
CA THR A 521 28.94 12.28 3.72
C THR A 521 28.89 10.92 4.38
N THR A 522 29.77 10.63 5.35
CA THR A 522 29.89 9.29 5.95
C THR A 522 29.20 9.14 7.29
N LEU A 523 28.89 10.23 8.01
CA LEU A 523 28.15 10.13 9.26
C LEU A 523 26.71 9.66 9.03
N ASP A 524 26.31 8.65 9.83
CA ASP A 524 24.96 8.05 9.82
C ASP A 524 23.86 9.01 10.29
N PHE A 525 24.25 10.15 10.87
CA PHE A 525 23.33 11.22 11.27
C PHE A 525 23.66 12.55 10.56
N LYS A 526 22.72 13.49 10.61
CA LYS A 526 22.89 14.83 10.05
C LYS A 526 23.43 15.77 11.12
N LEU A 527 24.54 16.43 10.81
CA LEU A 527 25.05 17.53 11.63
C LEU A 527 24.26 18.80 11.39
N GLN A 528 23.92 19.53 12.44
CA GLN A 528 23.54 20.93 12.34
C GLN A 528 24.77 21.80 12.07
N GLU A 529 24.54 23.00 11.56
CA GLU A 529 25.61 23.94 11.21
C GLU A 529 26.48 24.31 12.43
N GLU A 530 25.87 24.55 13.59
CA GLU A 530 26.58 24.83 14.84
C GLU A 530 27.42 23.64 15.31
N GLN A 531 26.89 22.42 15.20
CA GLN A 531 27.61 21.18 15.55
C GLN A 531 28.81 20.96 14.62
N LEU A 532 28.63 21.24 13.34
CA LEU A 532 29.73 21.16 12.38
C LEU A 532 30.83 22.17 12.74
N TYR A 533 30.49 23.42 13.05
CA TYR A 533 31.49 24.41 13.46
C TYR A 533 32.21 24.01 14.74
N SER A 534 31.50 23.45 15.73
CA SER A 534 32.11 22.93 16.96
C SER A 534 33.04 21.74 16.71
N LEU A 535 32.73 20.87 15.75
CA LEU A 535 33.61 19.75 15.39
C LEU A 535 34.88 20.26 14.71
N ILE A 536 34.73 21.19 13.76
CA ILE A 536 35.87 21.70 12.99
C ILE A 536 36.78 22.58 13.83
N SER A 537 36.26 23.32 14.83
CA SER A 537 37.09 24.11 15.74
C SER A 537 38.07 23.27 16.55
N ASN A 538 37.83 21.96 16.67
CA ASN A 538 38.76 21.03 17.32
C ASN A 538 39.82 20.48 16.34
N LEU A 539 39.68 20.70 15.03
CA LEU A 539 40.58 20.19 13.98
C LEU A 539 41.61 21.24 13.51
N ASP A 540 41.35 22.54 13.68
CA ASP A 540 42.28 23.60 13.33
C ASP A 540 42.23 24.75 14.37
N ILE A 541 43.39 25.29 14.72
CA ILE A 541 43.58 26.33 15.73
C ILE A 541 43.20 27.73 15.18
N LYS A 542 43.04 27.87 13.85
CA LYS A 542 42.77 29.16 13.18
C LYS A 542 41.32 29.27 12.67
N PRO A 543 40.41 29.99 13.37
CA PRO A 543 39.00 30.08 12.98
C PRO A 543 38.73 30.61 11.56
N HIS A 544 39.57 31.52 11.04
CA HIS A 544 39.39 32.07 9.69
C HIS A 544 39.60 31.02 8.59
N LYS A 545 40.52 30.06 8.79
CA LYS A 545 40.76 28.97 7.83
C LYS A 545 39.57 28.03 7.73
N ILE A 546 38.86 27.83 8.84
CA ILE A 546 37.66 27.00 8.92
C ILE A 546 36.55 27.62 8.07
N ALA A 547 36.27 28.91 8.27
CA ALA A 547 35.26 29.64 7.52
C ALA A 547 35.56 29.68 6.00
N GLU A 548 36.81 29.94 5.64
CA GLU A 548 37.26 29.94 4.24
C GLU A 548 37.11 28.56 3.58
N SER A 549 37.61 27.52 4.26
CA SER A 549 37.57 26.13 3.77
C SER A 549 36.15 25.62 3.57
N PHE A 550 35.24 26.02 4.46
CA PHE A 550 33.84 25.69 4.34
C PHE A 550 33.16 26.42 3.18
N THR A 551 33.48 27.71 3.00
CA THR A 551 32.93 28.52 1.90
C THR A 551 33.24 27.91 0.53
N GLN A 552 34.42 27.27 0.38
CA GLN A 552 34.84 26.63 -0.87
C GLN A 552 34.02 25.40 -1.28
N ILE A 553 33.36 24.73 -0.32
CA ILE A 553 32.55 23.52 -0.56
C ILE A 553 31.06 23.75 -0.32
N ARG A 554 30.67 24.92 0.19
CA ARG A 554 29.31 25.23 0.66
C ARG A 554 28.22 25.03 -0.40
N HIS A 555 28.54 25.18 -1.69
CA HIS A 555 27.61 24.97 -2.81
C HIS A 555 27.30 23.50 -3.10
N LEU A 556 28.11 22.57 -2.59
CA LEU A 556 27.93 21.13 -2.74
C LEU A 556 26.95 20.54 -1.71
N PHE A 557 26.52 21.34 -0.73
CA PHE A 557 25.70 20.92 0.39
C PHE A 557 24.40 21.74 0.52
N ARG A 558 23.36 21.12 1.08
CA ARG A 558 22.09 21.71 1.49
C ARG A 558 22.02 21.85 3.00
N PHE A 559 21.48 22.97 3.43
CA PHE A 559 21.34 23.36 4.83
C PHE A 559 19.86 23.45 5.12
N GLU A 560 19.39 22.52 5.94
CA GLU A 560 18.00 22.37 6.30
C GLU A 560 17.89 22.33 7.82
N LEU A 561 16.70 22.58 8.37
CA LEU A 561 16.45 22.48 9.81
C LEU A 561 16.79 21.09 10.38
N ARG A 562 16.71 20.05 9.55
CA ARG A 562 17.06 18.66 9.90
C ARG A 562 18.56 18.38 9.82
N GLY A 563 19.38 19.39 9.54
CA GLY A 563 20.84 19.29 9.39
C GLY A 563 21.31 19.28 7.94
N ILE A 564 22.63 19.14 7.78
CA ILE A 564 23.35 19.29 6.52
C ILE A 564 23.32 17.98 5.72
N SER A 565 23.11 18.09 4.41
CA SER A 565 23.14 16.97 3.49
C SER A 565 23.79 17.34 2.17
N VAL A 566 24.23 16.35 1.40
CA VAL A 566 24.77 16.56 0.06
C VAL A 566 23.69 17.12 -0.87
N PHE A 567 24.05 18.10 -1.69
CA PHE A 567 23.11 18.74 -2.61
C PHE A 567 22.62 17.81 -3.73
N HIS A 568 23.48 16.93 -4.22
CA HIS A 568 23.15 15.96 -5.27
C HIS A 568 23.95 14.65 -5.11
N ASN A 569 23.31 13.51 -5.34
CA ASN A 569 23.88 12.18 -5.09
C ASN A 569 25.20 11.91 -5.82
N SER A 570 25.39 12.50 -7.02
CA SER A 570 26.66 12.35 -7.76
C SER A 570 27.88 12.78 -6.94
N PHE A 571 27.74 13.79 -6.06
CA PHE A 571 28.84 14.19 -5.20
C PHE A 571 29.09 13.18 -4.07
N LEU A 572 28.04 12.58 -3.48
CA LEU A 572 28.19 11.51 -2.50
C LEU A 572 28.93 10.31 -3.12
N VAL A 573 28.51 9.89 -4.31
CA VAL A 573 29.16 8.80 -5.06
C VAL A 573 30.63 9.11 -5.35
N PHE A 574 30.93 10.36 -5.73
CA PHE A 574 32.31 10.80 -5.93
C PHE A 574 33.15 10.71 -4.66
N ILE A 575 32.62 11.20 -3.52
CA ILE A 575 33.33 11.22 -2.24
C ILE A 575 33.65 9.79 -1.74
N LEU A 576 32.70 8.87 -1.85
CA LEU A 576 32.89 7.48 -1.43
C LEU A 576 33.96 6.72 -2.23
N LYS A 577 34.34 7.22 -3.41
CA LYS A 577 35.39 6.65 -4.25
C LYS A 577 36.78 7.24 -3.98
N GLN A 578 36.90 8.30 -3.17
CA GLN A 578 38.18 8.96 -2.96
C GLN A 578 39.13 8.09 -2.13
N PRO A 579 40.41 7.93 -2.54
CA PRO A 579 41.37 7.09 -1.84
C PRO A 579 41.65 7.59 -0.41
N GLU A 580 41.62 8.92 -0.20
CA GLU A 580 41.87 9.53 1.11
C GLU A 580 40.84 9.08 2.17
N LEU A 581 39.60 8.76 1.76
CA LEU A 581 38.58 8.28 2.68
C LEU A 581 38.98 6.96 3.34
N LYS A 582 39.57 6.03 2.57
CA LYS A 582 40.03 4.73 3.10
C LYS A 582 41.13 4.92 4.16
N ILE A 583 42.02 5.88 3.95
CA ILE A 583 43.10 6.19 4.89
C ILE A 583 42.51 6.75 6.20
N GLN A 584 41.52 7.63 6.11
CA GLN A 584 40.86 8.22 7.28
C GLN A 584 39.98 7.21 8.03
N GLN A 585 39.39 6.22 7.34
CA GLN A 585 38.60 5.15 7.97
C GLN A 585 39.46 4.15 8.77
N ILE A 586 40.73 3.94 8.38
CA ILE A 586 41.68 3.06 9.10
C ILE A 586 42.22 3.73 10.37
N SER A 587 42.09 5.06 10.48
CA SER A 587 42.63 5.86 11.59
C SER A 587 41.62 6.10 12.73
N LEU A 588 40.41 5.54 12.64
CA LEU A 588 39.38 5.45 13.67
C LEU A 588 39.30 4.00 14.17
#